data_AF-A0A9E3KIA3-F1
#
_entry.id   AF-A0A9E3KIA3-F1
#
_cell.length_a   1.000
_cell.length_b   1.000
_cell.length_c   1.000
_cell.angle_alpha   90.00
_cell.angle_beta   90.00
_cell.angle_gamma   90.00
#
_symmetry.space_group_name_H-M   'P 1'
#
loop_
_entity.id
_entity.type
_entity.pdbx_description
1 polymer ?
#
loop_
_entity_poly.entity_id
_entity_poly.type
_entity_poly.pdbx_seq_one_letter_code
_entity_poly.pdbx_strand_id
1 'polypeptide(L)'
;MGGPVTTSDFSTTTPQIIDYFRDYAVRFGIAYNGQLEDIQAEAGGGLTFPTLRLGAREGGANGLDGDIAEFIFYTRSLTTGERNRIDSYLAIKYGITLNQTTLTNYTASNGTTVYPATSTHSGYVNNIAGIGRDNVSRLLQTNSQSANPNSMVRIQNPSNLDNLEFLMWGSNNGSLTAPNSIDVDGALVKVRLSRVWKIAETGEVGTVTIGIDLANVPGPKQEADLRLLIDRDGDGFADNDVTPLTGTLAGSIFTVTGVNFQHNDFFTIGSINNISTPLPVELLYFKAEYERPVVVTSWATATELNNDHFTLERSSNGEHFEELAIIPGAGTTNERNNYFEIDRAPYYGKTYYRLKQTDFDGTITYSKIVHVKTDEDPSVVLTVYPNPNKGKVLNFSLNSKPFQLHSFDIFNQHGVTLESQVIQSASVVDFSAELKSSLPQGIYFIKIHYNDTVKTLKLIVN
;
A
#
# COMPACT_ATOMS: atom_id res chain seq x y z
N MET A 1 -36.75 3.17 -3.86
CA MET A 1 -36.56 2.63 -5.22
C MET A 1 -35.12 2.17 -5.29
N GLY A 2 -34.87 0.89 -5.59
CA GLY A 2 -33.50 0.35 -5.71
C GLY A 2 -32.82 0.91 -6.95
N GLY A 3 -32.33 2.14 -6.85
CA GLY A 3 -31.47 2.76 -7.86
C GLY A 3 -30.02 2.36 -7.68
N PRO A 4 -29.11 2.87 -8.53
CA PRO A 4 -27.70 2.53 -8.46
C PRO A 4 -27.12 2.93 -7.10
N VAL A 5 -26.29 2.05 -6.54
CA VAL A 5 -25.65 2.25 -5.24
C VAL A 5 -24.15 2.23 -5.44
N THR A 6 -23.45 3.19 -4.84
CA THR A 6 -21.98 3.18 -4.80
C THR A 6 -21.51 2.00 -3.95
N THR A 7 -20.42 1.35 -4.37
CA THR A 7 -19.73 0.33 -3.59
C THR A 7 -18.54 0.89 -2.81
N SER A 8 -18.19 2.16 -3.07
CA SER A 8 -17.11 2.86 -2.38
C SER A 8 -17.58 3.45 -1.07
N ASP A 9 -16.81 3.22 -0.02
CA ASP A 9 -17.01 3.94 1.25
C ASP A 9 -16.61 5.41 1.07
N PHE A 10 -17.45 6.31 1.60
CA PHE A 10 -17.15 7.74 1.58
C PHE A 10 -16.04 8.06 2.58
N SER A 11 -14.99 8.73 2.12
CA SER A 11 -13.99 9.32 3.01
C SER A 11 -14.66 10.36 3.91
N THR A 12 -14.41 10.28 5.22
CA THR A 12 -14.87 11.28 6.19
C THR A 12 -13.89 12.44 6.36
N THR A 13 -12.74 12.40 5.67
CA THR A 13 -11.62 13.34 5.88
C THR A 13 -11.21 14.09 4.62
N THR A 14 -11.71 13.70 3.45
CA THR A 14 -11.35 14.31 2.18
C THR A 14 -12.59 14.52 1.30
N PRO A 15 -12.69 15.66 0.59
CA PRO A 15 -13.82 15.96 -0.28
C PRO A 15 -13.90 14.97 -1.43
N GLN A 16 -15.13 14.64 -1.83
CA GLN A 16 -15.45 13.66 -2.88
C GLN A 16 -16.42 14.27 -3.90
N ILE A 17 -16.38 13.76 -5.13
CA ILE A 17 -17.34 14.09 -6.18
C ILE A 17 -18.29 12.91 -6.36
N ILE A 18 -19.58 13.19 -6.29
CA ILE A 18 -20.65 12.22 -6.56
C ILE A 18 -21.48 12.77 -7.72
N ASP A 19 -21.51 12.04 -8.83
CA ASP A 19 -22.41 12.31 -9.95
C ASP A 19 -23.53 11.26 -9.91
N TYR A 20 -24.77 11.74 -9.99
CA TYR A 20 -25.93 10.91 -10.24
C TYR A 20 -26.67 11.43 -11.47
N PHE A 21 -26.89 10.56 -12.45
CA PHE A 21 -27.61 10.90 -13.67
C PHE A 21 -28.70 9.90 -14.01
N ARG A 22 -29.67 10.37 -14.79
CA ARG A 22 -30.75 9.59 -15.38
C ARG A 22 -30.85 9.90 -16.86
N ASP A 23 -30.72 8.88 -17.69
CA ASP A 23 -31.10 8.91 -19.09
C ASP A 23 -32.55 8.42 -19.18
N TYR A 24 -33.49 9.34 -19.40
CA TYR A 24 -34.93 9.07 -19.33
C TYR A 24 -35.33 7.84 -20.16
N ALA A 25 -36.02 6.90 -19.52
CA ALA A 25 -36.49 5.64 -20.09
C ALA A 25 -35.36 4.72 -20.58
N VAL A 26 -34.12 4.96 -20.15
CA VAL A 26 -32.95 4.16 -20.49
C VAL A 26 -32.29 3.61 -19.23
N ARG A 27 -31.77 4.47 -18.36
CA ARG A 27 -30.94 4.05 -17.21
C ARG A 27 -30.71 5.14 -16.16
N PHE A 28 -30.33 4.71 -14.98
CA PHE A 28 -29.71 5.51 -13.93
C PHE A 28 -28.23 5.14 -13.81
N GLY A 29 -27.39 6.09 -13.43
CA GLY A 29 -25.99 5.83 -13.12
C GLY A 29 -25.50 6.66 -11.96
N ILE A 30 -24.53 6.12 -11.22
CA ILE A 30 -23.77 6.83 -10.21
C ILE A 30 -22.28 6.74 -10.53
N ALA A 31 -21.58 7.87 -10.44
CA ALA A 31 -20.15 7.94 -10.57
C ALA A 31 -19.53 8.57 -9.32
N TYR A 32 -18.35 8.08 -8.97
CA TYR A 32 -17.56 8.51 -7.82
C TYR A 32 -16.19 8.99 -8.32
N ASN A 33 -15.85 10.24 -8.00
CA ASN A 33 -14.64 10.91 -8.46
C ASN A 33 -14.39 10.74 -9.96
N GLY A 34 -15.44 10.90 -10.76
CA GLY A 34 -15.40 10.81 -12.23
C GLY A 34 -15.39 9.39 -12.82
N GLN A 35 -15.40 8.33 -12.01
CA GLN A 35 -15.53 6.94 -12.49
C GLN A 35 -16.95 6.41 -12.26
N LEU A 36 -17.55 5.85 -13.31
CA LEU A 36 -18.86 5.20 -13.23
C LEU A 36 -18.75 3.91 -12.39
N GLU A 37 -19.56 3.80 -11.33
CA GLU A 37 -19.52 2.63 -10.43
C GLU A 37 -20.69 1.67 -10.63
N ASP A 38 -21.90 2.20 -10.77
CA ASP A 38 -23.10 1.38 -10.99
C ASP A 38 -24.01 2.02 -12.03
N ILE A 39 -24.67 1.17 -12.80
CA ILE A 39 -25.62 1.53 -13.82
C ILE A 39 -26.80 0.56 -13.79
N GLN A 40 -28.01 1.10 -13.74
CA GLN A 40 -29.22 0.30 -13.67
C GLN A 40 -30.19 0.71 -14.75
N ALA A 41 -30.74 -0.28 -15.45
CA ALA A 41 -31.75 -0.03 -16.48
C ALA A 41 -33.00 0.59 -15.86
N GLU A 42 -33.57 1.59 -16.54
CA GLU A 42 -34.85 2.16 -16.14
C GLU A 42 -35.96 1.28 -16.75
N ALA A 43 -36.61 0.45 -15.92
CA ALA A 43 -37.82 -0.26 -16.34
C ALA A 43 -38.93 0.76 -16.61
N GLY A 44 -39.22 1.03 -17.88
CA GLY A 44 -40.08 2.12 -18.31
C GLY A 44 -41.48 2.08 -17.70
N GLY A 45 -41.97 3.24 -17.28
CA GLY A 45 -43.39 3.44 -16.99
C GLY A 45 -43.66 4.40 -15.83
N GLY A 46 -43.98 5.66 -16.16
CA GLY A 46 -44.92 6.47 -15.37
C GLY A 46 -44.58 6.74 -13.90
N LEU A 47 -43.31 6.68 -13.50
CA LEU A 47 -42.92 7.08 -12.16
C LEU A 47 -43.19 8.58 -12.00
N THR A 48 -44.17 8.92 -11.15
CA THR A 48 -44.32 10.26 -10.61
C THR A 48 -43.00 10.61 -9.95
N PHE A 49 -42.43 11.77 -10.31
CA PHE A 49 -41.15 12.21 -9.75
C PHE A 49 -41.25 12.17 -8.22
N PRO A 50 -40.43 11.36 -7.50
CA PRO A 50 -40.27 11.61 -6.09
C PRO A 50 -39.71 13.03 -5.97
N THR A 51 -40.11 13.75 -4.91
CA THR A 51 -39.50 15.03 -4.58
C THR A 51 -37.98 14.83 -4.55
N LEU A 52 -37.21 15.61 -5.31
CA LEU A 52 -35.75 15.55 -5.24
C LEU A 52 -35.35 15.86 -3.80
N ARG A 53 -34.75 14.89 -3.13
CA ARG A 53 -34.21 15.04 -1.78
C ARG A 53 -32.71 14.98 -1.87
N LEU A 54 -32.04 16.03 -1.39
CA LEU A 54 -30.60 16.06 -1.24
C LEU A 54 -30.29 15.73 0.22
N GLY A 55 -29.41 14.75 0.43
CA GLY A 55 -28.99 14.34 1.76
C GLY A 55 -30.10 13.79 2.66
N ALA A 56 -31.19 13.25 2.10
CA ALA A 56 -32.22 12.59 2.90
C ALA A 56 -32.91 11.48 2.11
N ARG A 57 -33.11 10.32 2.75
CA ARG A 57 -33.91 9.24 2.17
C ARG A 57 -35.40 9.58 2.21
N GLU A 58 -36.14 9.21 1.17
CA GLU A 58 -37.61 9.28 1.21
C GLU A 58 -38.18 8.31 2.27
N GLY A 59 -38.90 8.88 3.25
CA GLY A 59 -39.59 8.12 4.31
C GLY A 59 -38.68 7.54 5.41
N GLY A 60 -37.38 7.89 5.43
CA GLY A 60 -36.42 7.42 6.44
C GLY A 60 -36.05 8.47 7.48
N ALA A 61 -35.55 8.01 8.64
CA ALA A 61 -34.94 8.88 9.67
C ALA A 61 -33.47 9.23 9.38
N ASN A 62 -32.89 8.67 8.31
CA ASN A 62 -31.48 8.80 7.99
C ASN A 62 -31.29 9.85 6.89
N GLY A 63 -30.43 10.83 7.17
CA GLY A 63 -29.94 11.85 6.24
C GLY A 63 -28.45 11.72 5.99
N LEU A 64 -27.92 12.56 5.11
CA LEU A 64 -26.49 12.78 4.96
C LEU A 64 -25.96 13.34 6.27
N ASP A 65 -24.99 12.62 6.84
CA ASP A 65 -24.20 13.09 7.97
C ASP A 65 -22.87 13.63 7.43
N GLY A 66 -22.90 14.89 6.95
CA GLY A 66 -21.77 15.53 6.31
C GLY A 66 -22.13 16.84 5.60
N ASP A 67 -21.11 17.54 5.12
CA ASP A 67 -21.25 18.83 4.46
C ASP A 67 -21.29 18.70 2.92
N ILE A 68 -22.09 19.56 2.28
CA ILE A 68 -22.13 19.71 0.82
C ILE A 68 -21.49 21.05 0.46
N ALA A 69 -20.30 21.02 -0.16
CA ALA A 69 -19.58 22.23 -0.55
C ALA A 69 -20.21 22.91 -1.78
N GLU A 70 -20.64 22.14 -2.77
CA GLU A 70 -21.18 22.66 -4.03
C GLU A 70 -22.15 21.67 -4.67
N PHE A 71 -23.19 22.18 -5.34
CA PHE A 71 -24.20 21.38 -6.02
C PHE A 71 -24.47 21.96 -7.40
N ILE A 72 -24.37 21.11 -8.43
CA ILE A 72 -24.58 21.48 -9.83
C ILE A 72 -25.68 20.57 -10.38
N PHE A 73 -26.70 21.17 -11.00
CA PHE A 73 -27.86 20.44 -11.49
C PHE A 73 -28.17 20.80 -12.94
N TYR A 74 -28.44 19.76 -13.75
CA TYR A 74 -28.88 19.88 -15.14
C TYR A 74 -30.22 19.21 -15.33
N THR A 75 -31.09 19.83 -16.11
CA THR A 75 -32.42 19.32 -16.46
C THR A 75 -32.41 18.33 -17.64
N ARG A 76 -31.21 17.96 -18.11
CA ARG A 76 -30.99 17.01 -19.21
C ARG A 76 -29.86 16.05 -18.87
N SER A 77 -29.83 14.91 -19.56
CA SER A 77 -28.65 14.05 -19.58
C SER A 77 -27.44 14.77 -20.14
N LEU A 78 -26.31 14.58 -19.47
CA LEU A 78 -25.01 15.02 -19.92
C LEU A 78 -24.30 13.90 -20.68
N THR A 79 -23.49 14.27 -21.67
CA THR A 79 -22.54 13.34 -22.30
C THR A 79 -21.39 13.02 -21.34
N THR A 80 -20.63 11.95 -21.61
CA THR A 80 -19.42 11.63 -20.82
C THR A 80 -18.41 12.77 -20.82
N GLY A 81 -18.24 13.47 -21.95
CA GLY A 81 -17.36 14.63 -22.02
C GLY A 81 -17.86 15.81 -21.19
N GLU A 82 -19.17 16.06 -21.16
CA GLU A 82 -19.75 17.13 -20.33
C GLU A 82 -19.62 16.83 -18.83
N ARG A 83 -19.87 15.59 -18.40
CA ARG A 83 -19.62 15.16 -17.01
C ARG A 83 -18.15 15.34 -16.62
N ASN A 84 -17.22 14.88 -17.46
CA ASN A 84 -15.79 15.03 -17.19
C ASN A 84 -15.37 16.50 -17.00
N ARG A 85 -15.96 17.46 -17.72
CA ARG A 85 -15.67 18.89 -17.52
C ARG A 85 -16.12 19.39 -16.15
N ILE A 86 -17.27 18.91 -15.67
CA ILE A 86 -17.80 19.24 -14.34
C ILE A 86 -16.95 18.59 -13.25
N ASP A 87 -16.63 17.31 -13.41
CA ASP A 87 -15.75 16.57 -12.50
C ASP A 87 -14.37 17.23 -12.41
N SER A 88 -13.81 17.64 -13.55
CA SER A 88 -12.53 18.36 -13.61
C SER A 88 -12.59 19.70 -12.89
N TYR A 89 -13.67 20.48 -13.09
CA TYR A 89 -13.88 21.74 -12.39
C TYR A 89 -13.91 21.55 -10.87
N LEU A 90 -14.73 20.61 -10.37
CA LEU A 90 -14.83 20.32 -8.94
C LEU A 90 -13.50 19.79 -8.40
N ALA A 91 -12.82 18.93 -9.16
CA ALA A 91 -11.56 18.35 -8.76
C ALA A 91 -10.45 19.41 -8.62
N ILE A 92 -10.34 20.34 -9.56
CA ILE A 92 -9.37 21.44 -9.48
C ILE A 92 -9.70 22.39 -8.33
N LYS A 93 -10.98 22.72 -8.15
CA LYS A 93 -11.43 23.66 -7.12
C LYS A 93 -11.23 23.14 -5.69
N TYR A 94 -11.44 21.85 -5.47
CA TYR A 94 -11.33 21.23 -4.15
C TYR A 94 -10.09 20.37 -3.96
N GLY A 95 -9.15 20.36 -4.92
CA GLY A 95 -7.92 19.57 -4.86
C GLY A 95 -8.15 18.05 -4.91
N ILE A 96 -9.29 17.59 -5.43
CA ILE A 96 -9.64 16.17 -5.48
C ILE A 96 -8.85 15.53 -6.61
N THR A 97 -8.19 14.41 -6.34
CA THR A 97 -7.69 13.54 -7.41
C THR A 97 -8.84 12.68 -7.90
N LEU A 98 -9.29 12.89 -9.14
CA LEU A 98 -10.24 11.98 -9.81
C LEU A 98 -9.76 10.53 -9.69
N ASN A 99 -10.68 9.57 -9.71
CA ASN A 99 -10.32 8.16 -9.64
C ASN A 99 -9.61 7.73 -10.94
N GLN A 100 -8.33 7.40 -10.82
CA GLN A 100 -7.43 7.06 -11.93
C GLN A 100 -7.31 5.54 -12.16
N THR A 101 -8.19 4.72 -11.57
CA THR A 101 -8.27 3.27 -11.85
C THR A 101 -8.42 3.02 -13.35
N THR A 102 -9.28 3.82 -14.00
CA THR A 102 -9.21 4.04 -15.44
C THR A 102 -8.67 5.44 -15.66
N LEU A 103 -7.51 5.55 -16.31
CA LEU A 103 -6.86 6.83 -16.56
C LEU A 103 -7.85 7.82 -17.19
N THR A 104 -7.97 9.01 -16.59
CA THR A 104 -8.95 10.01 -16.98
C THR A 104 -8.33 11.39 -17.01
N ASN A 105 -8.42 12.04 -18.16
CA ASN A 105 -7.95 13.40 -18.35
C ASN A 105 -8.80 14.40 -17.57
N TYR A 106 -8.18 15.53 -17.22
CA TYR A 106 -8.91 16.69 -16.74
C TYR A 106 -9.15 17.62 -17.93
N THR A 107 -10.37 18.13 -18.05
CA THR A 107 -10.75 19.02 -19.16
C THR A 107 -11.40 20.32 -18.67
N ALA A 108 -11.04 21.43 -19.31
CA ALA A 108 -11.66 22.73 -19.10
C ALA A 108 -13.06 22.80 -19.72
N SER A 109 -13.83 23.85 -19.44
CA SER A 109 -15.23 24.00 -19.92
C SER A 109 -15.37 23.94 -21.45
N ASN A 110 -14.36 24.36 -22.20
CA ASN A 110 -14.33 24.32 -23.67
C ASN A 110 -13.95 22.93 -24.22
N GLY A 111 -13.55 21.99 -23.36
CA GLY A 111 -13.11 20.63 -23.72
C GLY A 111 -11.60 20.48 -23.93
N THR A 112 -10.80 21.53 -23.73
CA THR A 112 -9.33 21.42 -23.74
C THR A 112 -8.87 20.53 -22.59
N THR A 113 -7.98 19.58 -22.87
CA THR A 113 -7.31 18.78 -21.83
C THR A 113 -6.30 19.65 -21.08
N VAL A 114 -6.46 19.78 -19.76
CA VAL A 114 -5.58 20.54 -18.87
C VAL A 114 -4.66 19.65 -18.02
N TYR A 115 -5.01 18.35 -17.89
CA TYR A 115 -4.12 17.33 -17.34
C TYR A 115 -4.24 16.03 -18.15
N PRO A 116 -3.23 15.66 -18.97
CA PRO A 116 -3.32 14.55 -19.91
C PRO A 116 -2.90 13.20 -19.26
N ALA A 117 -3.66 12.77 -18.24
CA ALA A 117 -3.44 11.51 -17.51
C ALA A 117 -3.44 10.27 -18.41
N THR A 118 -4.14 10.28 -19.54
CA THR A 118 -4.20 9.12 -20.46
C THR A 118 -3.01 9.02 -21.42
N SER A 119 -2.09 10.00 -21.42
CA SER A 119 -0.95 10.03 -22.32
C SER A 119 0.33 10.42 -21.58
N THR A 120 0.79 11.66 -21.73
CA THR A 120 2.11 12.12 -21.26
C THR A 120 2.26 12.12 -19.73
N HIS A 121 1.16 11.97 -18.98
CA HIS A 121 1.14 11.99 -17.51
C HIS A 121 0.63 10.69 -16.87
N SER A 122 0.54 9.60 -17.63
CA SER A 122 0.02 8.30 -17.14
C SER A 122 0.75 7.71 -15.93
N GLY A 123 2.04 8.03 -15.74
CA GLY A 123 2.80 7.64 -14.55
C GLY A 123 2.69 8.59 -13.34
N TYR A 124 1.98 9.72 -13.47
CA TYR A 124 1.96 10.82 -12.50
C TYR A 124 0.55 11.10 -11.96
N VAL A 125 -0.26 10.07 -11.78
CA VAL A 125 -1.70 10.21 -11.54
C VAL A 125 -2.10 10.25 -10.06
N ASN A 126 -1.14 10.44 -9.15
CA ASN A 126 -1.37 10.48 -7.71
C ASN A 126 -1.30 11.91 -7.17
N ASN A 127 -2.20 12.28 -6.26
CA ASN A 127 -2.23 13.60 -5.62
C ASN A 127 -2.29 14.74 -6.65
N ILE A 128 -3.11 14.56 -7.68
CA ILE A 128 -3.32 15.57 -8.73
C ILE A 128 -4.00 16.80 -8.10
N ALA A 129 -3.45 17.98 -8.38
CA ALA A 129 -3.99 19.28 -8.02
C ALA A 129 -3.60 20.32 -9.08
N GLY A 130 -4.15 21.52 -8.98
CA GLY A 130 -3.88 22.55 -9.95
C GLY A 130 -4.44 23.91 -9.61
N ILE A 131 -3.79 24.94 -10.15
CA ILE A 131 -4.30 26.30 -10.23
C ILE A 131 -4.79 26.55 -11.66
N GLY A 132 -5.75 27.45 -11.82
CA GLY A 132 -6.31 27.73 -13.13
C GLY A 132 -7.45 28.72 -13.10
N ARG A 133 -7.73 29.30 -14.26
CA ARG A 133 -8.89 30.17 -14.46
C ARG A 133 -9.68 29.75 -15.70
N ASP A 134 -10.99 29.69 -15.54
CA ASP A 134 -11.93 29.44 -16.62
C ASP A 134 -13.19 30.25 -16.37
N ASN A 135 -13.40 31.29 -17.18
CA ASN A 135 -14.49 32.22 -17.02
C ASN A 135 -15.87 31.60 -17.30
N VAL A 136 -15.95 30.54 -18.14
CA VAL A 136 -17.22 29.89 -18.49
C VAL A 136 -17.70 29.03 -17.32
N SER A 137 -16.80 28.26 -16.70
CA SER A 137 -17.11 27.52 -15.47
C SER A 137 -17.08 28.39 -14.21
N ARG A 138 -16.63 29.65 -14.32
CA ARG A 138 -16.38 30.59 -13.23
C ARG A 138 -15.33 30.11 -12.22
N LEU A 139 -14.41 29.26 -12.68
CA LEU A 139 -13.26 28.84 -11.90
C LEU A 139 -12.24 29.97 -11.81
N LEU A 140 -11.82 30.28 -10.59
CA LEU A 140 -10.64 31.07 -10.30
C LEU A 140 -9.92 30.42 -9.12
N GLN A 141 -8.91 29.61 -9.42
CA GLN A 141 -8.12 28.89 -8.44
C GLN A 141 -6.68 29.39 -8.52
N THR A 142 -6.28 30.28 -7.62
CA THR A 142 -4.92 30.87 -7.60
C THR A 142 -3.98 30.18 -6.60
N ASN A 143 -4.49 29.18 -5.88
CA ASN A 143 -3.78 28.46 -4.85
C ASN A 143 -4.38 27.06 -4.70
N SER A 144 -3.56 26.02 -4.79
CA SER A 144 -4.07 24.66 -4.71
C SER A 144 -3.05 23.70 -4.12
N GLN A 145 -3.59 22.64 -3.51
CA GLN A 145 -2.90 21.48 -2.98
C GLN A 145 -3.88 20.31 -3.08
N SER A 146 -3.38 19.10 -3.29
CA SER A 146 -4.27 17.93 -3.31
C SER A 146 -4.89 17.70 -1.93
N ALA A 147 -6.18 17.39 -1.90
CA ALA A 147 -6.91 17.08 -0.69
C ALA A 147 -6.62 15.67 -0.16
N ASN A 148 -5.86 14.85 -0.90
CA ASN A 148 -5.44 13.54 -0.42
C ASN A 148 -4.56 13.68 0.84
N PRO A 149 -4.65 12.73 1.79
CA PRO A 149 -3.77 12.73 2.96
C PRO A 149 -2.31 12.67 2.53
N ASN A 150 -1.45 13.38 3.27
CA ASN A 150 0.00 13.47 3.01
C ASN A 150 0.37 14.10 1.65
N SER A 151 -0.52 14.89 1.04
CA SER A 151 -0.14 15.75 -0.08
C SER A 151 0.94 16.74 0.37
N MET A 152 2.01 16.88 -0.43
CA MET A 152 3.18 17.67 -0.03
C MET A 152 3.28 18.99 -0.77
N VAL A 153 2.77 19.05 -2.00
CA VAL A 153 3.00 20.18 -2.90
C VAL A 153 1.80 21.11 -2.88
N ARG A 154 2.09 22.38 -2.58
CA ARG A 154 1.19 23.51 -2.77
C ARG A 154 1.79 24.49 -3.76
N ILE A 155 1.05 24.86 -4.80
CA ILE A 155 1.45 25.91 -5.75
C ILE A 155 0.44 27.05 -5.69
N GLN A 156 0.95 28.27 -5.63
CA GLN A 156 0.15 29.47 -5.40
C GLN A 156 0.78 30.73 -6.02
N ASN A 157 0.00 31.81 -6.03
CA ASN A 157 0.42 33.14 -6.47
C ASN A 157 1.01 33.16 -7.89
N PRO A 158 0.30 32.65 -8.90
CA PRO A 158 0.74 32.80 -10.28
C PRO A 158 0.81 34.27 -10.67
N SER A 159 1.85 34.66 -11.40
CA SER A 159 2.01 36.03 -11.90
C SER A 159 1.12 36.34 -13.10
N ASN A 160 0.64 35.30 -13.79
CA ASN A 160 -0.37 35.39 -14.83
C ASN A 160 -1.45 34.30 -14.64
N LEU A 161 -2.72 34.62 -14.89
CA LEU A 161 -3.79 33.63 -14.89
C LEU A 161 -5.01 34.17 -15.64
N ASP A 162 -4.88 34.23 -16.95
CA ASP A 162 -5.93 34.59 -17.90
C ASP A 162 -6.91 33.43 -18.12
N ASN A 163 -7.93 33.70 -18.94
CA ASN A 163 -8.97 32.72 -19.21
C ASN A 163 -8.42 31.49 -19.94
N LEU A 164 -8.77 30.30 -19.44
CA LEU A 164 -8.32 28.98 -19.93
C LEU A 164 -6.83 28.70 -19.72
N GLU A 165 -6.21 29.35 -18.73
CA GLU A 165 -4.85 29.04 -18.29
C GLU A 165 -4.87 28.16 -17.04
N PHE A 166 -4.00 27.15 -17.03
CA PHE A 166 -3.93 26.15 -15.98
C PHE A 166 -2.48 25.70 -15.77
N LEU A 167 -2.13 25.51 -14.51
CA LEU A 167 -0.93 24.78 -14.10
C LEU A 167 -1.36 23.66 -13.15
N MET A 168 -1.30 22.45 -13.67
CA MET A 168 -1.68 21.22 -12.98
C MET A 168 -0.42 20.41 -12.67
N TRP A 169 -0.46 19.62 -11.60
CA TRP A 169 0.62 18.70 -11.26
C TRP A 169 0.09 17.41 -10.66
N GLY A 170 0.84 16.33 -10.84
CA GLY A 170 0.60 15.05 -10.19
C GLY A 170 1.91 14.32 -9.91
N SER A 171 1.86 13.29 -9.07
CA SER A 171 3.06 12.58 -8.58
C SER A 171 3.10 11.13 -9.03
N ASN A 172 4.31 10.61 -9.13
CA ASN A 172 4.58 9.18 -9.34
C ASN A 172 4.36 8.30 -8.09
N ASN A 173 3.89 8.90 -6.99
CA ASN A 173 3.80 8.26 -5.66
C ASN A 173 5.12 7.59 -5.20
N GLY A 174 6.27 8.09 -5.67
CA GLY A 174 7.58 7.59 -5.28
C GLY A 174 7.80 7.66 -3.78
N SER A 175 8.77 6.89 -3.28
CA SER A 175 9.05 6.80 -1.86
C SER A 175 9.47 8.15 -1.25
N LEU A 176 9.06 8.40 -0.01
CA LEU A 176 9.54 9.51 0.83
C LEU A 176 10.72 9.12 1.70
N THR A 177 11.00 7.82 1.81
CA THR A 177 12.02 7.26 2.71
C THR A 177 13.17 6.60 1.95
N ALA A 178 12.99 6.32 0.66
CA ALA A 178 14.02 5.76 -0.21
C ALA A 178 14.40 6.82 -1.24
N PRO A 179 15.35 7.72 -0.95
CA PRO A 179 15.79 8.74 -1.88
C PRO A 179 16.64 8.13 -3.01
N ASN A 180 16.77 8.88 -4.09
CA ASN A 180 17.60 8.52 -5.23
C ASN A 180 18.96 9.24 -5.13
N SER A 181 20.05 8.48 -5.15
CA SER A 181 21.44 8.97 -5.13
C SER A 181 22.20 8.71 -6.44
N ILE A 182 21.57 8.04 -7.41
CA ILE A 182 22.16 7.70 -8.71
C ILE A 182 21.72 8.72 -9.75
N ASP A 183 20.43 9.04 -9.75
CA ASP A 183 19.82 10.01 -10.66
C ASP A 183 19.88 11.41 -10.04
N VAL A 184 21.11 11.91 -9.81
CA VAL A 184 21.41 13.25 -9.32
C VAL A 184 22.68 13.75 -10.00
N ASP A 185 22.76 15.05 -10.29
CA ASP A 185 24.05 15.71 -10.58
C ASP A 185 24.92 15.62 -9.32
N GLY A 186 25.68 14.54 -9.21
CA GLY A 186 26.51 14.21 -8.06
C GLY A 186 27.55 15.28 -7.71
N ALA A 187 27.79 16.27 -8.58
CA ALA A 187 28.64 17.42 -8.26
C ALA A 187 27.88 18.44 -7.39
N LEU A 188 26.67 18.83 -7.78
CA LEU A 188 25.87 19.87 -7.12
C LEU A 188 24.89 19.32 -6.08
N VAL A 189 24.23 18.20 -6.36
CA VAL A 189 23.18 17.60 -5.55
C VAL A 189 23.62 16.18 -5.18
N LYS A 190 23.58 15.84 -3.89
CA LYS A 190 24.07 14.54 -3.41
C LYS A 190 22.98 13.48 -3.37
N VAL A 191 21.74 13.90 -3.18
CA VAL A 191 20.59 13.00 -3.03
C VAL A 191 19.30 13.76 -3.32
N ARG A 192 18.27 13.07 -3.83
CA ARG A 192 16.92 13.62 -4.06
C ARG A 192 15.82 12.68 -3.59
N LEU A 193 14.60 13.18 -3.38
CA LEU A 193 13.47 12.29 -3.14
C LEU A 193 13.18 11.46 -4.39
N SER A 194 12.81 10.19 -4.19
CA SER A 194 12.31 9.34 -5.29
C SER A 194 10.91 9.75 -5.73
N ARG A 195 10.16 10.47 -4.89
CA ARG A 195 8.91 11.11 -5.28
C ARG A 195 9.22 12.25 -6.25
N VAL A 196 8.66 12.15 -7.44
CA VAL A 196 8.77 13.13 -8.52
C VAL A 196 7.36 13.56 -8.89
N TRP A 197 7.22 14.83 -9.20
CA TRP A 197 6.00 15.43 -9.73
C TRP A 197 6.22 15.83 -11.18
N LYS A 198 5.14 15.83 -11.96
CA LYS A 198 5.15 16.27 -13.34
C LYS A 198 4.12 17.38 -13.55
N ILE A 199 4.52 18.41 -14.29
CA ILE A 199 3.73 19.58 -14.63
C ILE A 199 2.97 19.38 -15.93
N ALA A 200 1.67 19.66 -15.90
CA ALA A 200 0.88 19.94 -17.10
C ALA A 200 0.46 21.41 -17.09
N GLU A 201 1.09 22.19 -17.97
CA GLU A 201 0.70 23.58 -18.22
C GLU A 201 -0.20 23.68 -19.46
N THR A 202 -1.20 24.55 -19.41
CA THR A 202 -2.05 24.97 -20.53
C THR A 202 -2.10 26.49 -20.55
N GLY A 203 -1.68 27.12 -21.64
CA GLY A 203 -1.46 28.58 -21.65
C GLY A 203 -0.12 28.94 -21.03
N GLU A 204 -0.03 30.11 -20.38
CA GLU A 204 1.18 30.60 -19.71
C GLU A 204 0.80 31.21 -18.34
N VAL A 205 1.08 30.51 -17.24
CA VAL A 205 0.74 31.00 -15.90
C VAL A 205 1.80 31.92 -15.29
N GLY A 206 2.94 32.09 -15.98
CA GLY A 206 4.10 32.80 -15.50
C GLY A 206 4.69 32.18 -14.24
N THR A 207 5.34 33.01 -13.43
CA THR A 207 6.01 32.54 -12.22
C THR A 207 5.02 32.23 -11.08
N VAL A 208 5.32 31.21 -10.29
CA VAL A 208 4.56 30.77 -9.13
C VAL A 208 5.42 30.71 -7.87
N THR A 209 4.76 30.55 -6.72
CA THR A 209 5.37 30.10 -5.47
C THR A 209 5.02 28.65 -5.23
N ILE A 210 6.02 27.80 -5.01
CA ILE A 210 5.85 26.40 -4.63
C ILE A 210 6.28 26.20 -3.18
N GLY A 211 5.44 25.50 -2.41
CA GLY A 211 5.75 24.98 -1.09
C GLY A 211 5.73 23.45 -1.11
N ILE A 212 6.75 22.82 -0.54
CA ILE A 212 6.86 21.37 -0.37
C ILE A 212 6.91 21.08 1.13
N ASP A 213 5.88 20.41 1.65
CA ASP A 213 5.80 19.96 3.04
C ASP A 213 6.63 18.69 3.25
N LEU A 214 7.69 18.81 4.04
CA LEU A 214 8.64 17.75 4.37
C LEU A 214 8.36 17.12 5.74
N ALA A 215 7.18 17.34 6.34
CA ALA A 215 6.84 16.78 7.65
C ALA A 215 6.97 15.25 7.68
N ASN A 216 6.55 14.60 6.58
CA ASN A 216 6.61 13.14 6.41
C ASN A 216 7.91 12.63 5.76
N VAL A 217 8.91 13.51 5.56
CA VAL A 217 10.25 13.10 5.14
C VAL A 217 11.10 12.96 6.41
N PRO A 218 11.56 11.76 6.79
CA PRO A 218 12.42 11.59 7.96
C PRO A 218 13.74 12.36 7.91
N GLY A 219 14.43 12.44 9.04
CA GLY A 219 15.75 13.06 9.16
C GLY A 219 15.72 14.58 9.37
N PRO A 220 16.89 15.19 9.66
CA PRO A 220 17.03 16.64 9.77
C PRO A 220 16.89 17.31 8.40
N LYS A 221 16.35 18.54 8.40
CA LYS A 221 16.17 19.37 7.21
C LYS A 221 16.88 20.70 7.44
N GLN A 222 18.00 20.92 6.76
CA GLN A 222 18.69 22.21 6.79
C GLN A 222 18.32 23.00 5.54
N GLU A 223 17.80 24.21 5.73
CA GLU A 223 17.45 25.12 4.63
C GLU A 223 18.60 25.31 3.64
N ALA A 224 19.83 25.48 4.15
CA ALA A 224 21.03 25.69 3.36
C ALA A 224 21.34 24.54 2.39
N ASP A 225 20.87 23.32 2.71
CA ASP A 225 21.14 22.12 1.93
C ASP A 225 20.05 21.81 0.90
N LEU A 226 18.80 22.22 1.16
CA LEU A 226 17.64 21.87 0.34
C LEU A 226 17.62 22.60 -1.00
N ARG A 227 17.28 21.90 -2.07
CA ARG A 227 17.13 22.45 -3.42
C ARG A 227 15.86 21.94 -4.08
N LEU A 228 15.11 22.82 -4.73
CA LEU A 228 14.10 22.40 -5.72
C LEU A 228 14.84 22.08 -7.02
N LEU A 229 14.59 20.89 -7.55
CA LEU A 229 15.16 20.39 -8.80
C LEU A 229 14.06 20.39 -9.85
N ILE A 230 14.36 20.88 -11.04
CA ILE A 230 13.46 20.88 -12.20
C ILE A 230 14.21 20.27 -13.37
N ASP A 231 13.70 19.15 -13.88
CA ASP A 231 14.14 18.45 -15.09
C ASP A 231 13.17 18.84 -16.22
N ARG A 232 13.71 19.43 -17.28
CA ARG A 232 12.92 20.01 -18.38
C ARG A 232 12.85 19.12 -19.61
N ASP A 233 13.85 18.29 -19.85
CA ASP A 233 13.89 17.45 -21.04
C ASP A 233 13.36 16.02 -20.78
N GLY A 234 13.20 15.66 -19.51
CA GLY A 234 12.62 14.41 -19.05
C GLY A 234 13.57 13.23 -19.11
N ASP A 235 14.88 13.46 -19.20
CA ASP A 235 15.89 12.41 -19.26
C ASP A 235 16.39 11.94 -17.88
N GLY A 236 16.07 12.68 -16.83
CA GLY A 236 16.42 12.38 -15.44
C GLY A 236 16.84 13.63 -14.68
N PHE A 237 17.45 13.43 -13.51
CA PHE A 237 18.03 14.51 -12.69
C PHE A 237 19.55 14.37 -12.58
N ALA A 238 20.15 13.48 -13.38
CA ALA A 238 21.56 13.12 -13.33
C ALA A 238 22.48 14.10 -14.06
N ASP A 239 21.94 14.92 -14.95
CA ASP A 239 22.68 15.79 -15.84
C ASP A 239 22.76 17.23 -15.32
N ASN A 240 23.66 18.02 -15.92
CA ASN A 240 23.98 19.38 -15.46
C ASN A 240 22.96 20.44 -15.94
N ASP A 241 21.80 20.04 -16.47
CA ASP A 241 20.78 20.98 -16.98
C ASP A 241 19.80 21.43 -15.87
N VAL A 242 19.71 20.66 -14.78
CA VAL A 242 18.91 20.94 -13.60
C VAL A 242 19.60 22.00 -12.76
N THR A 243 19.19 23.27 -12.92
CA THR A 243 19.68 24.34 -12.03
C THR A 243 19.00 24.23 -10.66
N PRO A 244 19.73 23.87 -9.57
CA PRO A 244 19.10 23.64 -8.27
C PRO A 244 18.67 24.98 -7.63
N LEU A 245 17.37 25.15 -7.41
CA LEU A 245 16.82 26.40 -6.88
C LEU A 245 16.83 26.39 -5.35
N THR A 246 17.34 27.46 -4.74
CA THR A 246 17.32 27.69 -3.30
C THR A 246 15.97 28.24 -2.84
N GLY A 247 15.63 28.04 -1.57
CA GLY A 247 14.38 28.51 -0.98
C GLY A 247 14.51 28.76 0.51
N THR A 248 13.37 28.99 1.17
CA THR A 248 13.27 29.18 2.63
C THR A 248 12.51 28.03 3.27
N LEU A 249 12.97 27.54 4.41
CA LEU A 249 12.33 26.49 5.20
C LEU A 249 11.66 27.11 6.43
N ALA A 250 10.32 27.10 6.46
CA ALA A 250 9.53 27.54 7.61
C ALA A 250 8.78 26.34 8.21
N GLY A 251 9.18 25.91 9.40
CA GLY A 251 8.68 24.65 9.97
C GLY A 251 9.08 23.47 9.10
N SER A 252 8.10 22.75 8.55
CA SER A 252 8.32 21.65 7.60
C SER A 252 8.23 22.06 6.12
N ILE A 253 7.84 23.31 5.81
CA ILE A 253 7.51 23.71 4.45
C ILE A 253 8.72 24.42 3.82
N PHE A 254 9.32 23.78 2.82
CA PHE A 254 10.34 24.38 1.97
C PHE A 254 9.68 25.15 0.83
N THR A 255 9.95 26.44 0.73
CA THR A 255 9.28 27.36 -0.20
C THR A 255 10.26 27.97 -1.19
N VAL A 256 9.92 27.94 -2.48
CA VAL A 256 10.65 28.61 -3.56
C VAL A 256 9.69 29.55 -4.30
N THR A 257 10.07 30.81 -4.44
CA THR A 257 9.27 31.84 -5.12
C THR A 257 9.83 32.15 -6.51
N GLY A 258 8.97 32.58 -7.44
CA GLY A 258 9.43 33.03 -8.76
C GLY A 258 9.77 31.87 -9.71
N VAL A 259 9.24 30.67 -9.45
CA VAL A 259 9.48 29.49 -10.28
C VAL A 259 8.64 29.58 -11.55
N ASN A 260 9.26 29.50 -12.72
CA ASN A 260 8.55 29.39 -13.99
C ASN A 260 8.67 27.95 -14.51
N PHE A 261 7.56 27.22 -14.46
CA PHE A 261 7.48 25.85 -14.98
C PHE A 261 7.13 25.86 -16.47
N GLN A 262 7.42 24.75 -17.15
CA GLN A 262 6.97 24.47 -18.50
C GLN A 262 6.12 23.20 -18.54
N HIS A 263 5.29 23.08 -19.58
CA HIS A 263 4.58 21.84 -19.82
C HIS A 263 5.55 20.65 -19.96
N ASN A 264 5.27 19.57 -19.23
CA ASN A 264 6.10 18.37 -19.06
C ASN A 264 7.31 18.47 -18.14
N ASP A 265 7.57 19.61 -17.48
CA ASP A 265 8.61 19.68 -16.45
C ASP A 265 8.38 18.61 -15.38
N PHE A 266 9.46 17.94 -14.98
CA PHE A 266 9.52 17.12 -13.79
C PHE A 266 10.16 17.94 -12.67
N PHE A 267 9.72 17.73 -11.44
CA PHE A 267 10.38 18.34 -10.30
C PHE A 267 10.40 17.44 -9.08
N THR A 268 11.38 17.69 -8.21
CA THR A 268 11.50 17.06 -6.90
C THR A 268 12.35 17.93 -5.97
N ILE A 269 12.58 17.45 -4.74
CA ILE A 269 13.48 18.09 -3.79
C ILE A 269 14.75 17.27 -3.61
N GLY A 270 15.88 17.98 -3.63
CA GLY A 270 17.21 17.44 -3.39
C GLY A 270 17.89 18.07 -2.18
N SER A 271 19.01 17.47 -1.81
CA SER A 271 19.95 17.96 -0.81
C SER A 271 21.35 17.99 -1.39
N ILE A 272 22.07 19.10 -1.17
CA ILE A 272 23.49 19.23 -1.52
C ILE A 272 24.42 18.65 -0.45
N ASN A 273 23.87 18.22 0.70
CA ASN A 273 24.62 17.64 1.80
C ASN A 273 23.84 16.46 2.40
N ASN A 274 24.24 15.25 2.02
CA ASN A 274 23.64 14.01 2.50
C ASN A 274 24.11 13.59 3.91
N ILE A 275 24.90 14.40 4.60
CA ILE A 275 25.29 14.17 6.00
C ILE A 275 24.41 15.00 6.94
N SER A 276 24.27 16.31 6.68
CA SER A 276 23.46 17.21 7.53
C SER A 276 21.99 17.26 7.14
N THR A 277 21.66 16.94 5.89
CA THR A 277 20.30 16.77 5.38
C THR A 277 20.23 15.46 4.57
N PRO A 278 20.45 14.31 5.23
CA PRO A 278 20.26 13.01 4.62
C PRO A 278 18.78 12.84 4.31
N LEU A 279 18.46 12.63 3.04
CA LEU A 279 17.17 12.05 2.72
C LEU A 279 17.23 10.56 3.16
N PRO A 280 16.12 9.94 3.60
CA PRO A 280 16.17 8.80 4.54
C PRO A 280 16.78 7.50 3.99
N VAL A 281 16.97 6.53 4.88
CA VAL A 281 17.65 5.23 4.67
C VAL A 281 16.71 4.15 4.13
N GLU A 282 17.16 3.28 3.23
CA GLU A 282 16.36 2.17 2.67
C GLU A 282 16.95 0.78 2.96
N LEU A 283 16.19 -0.03 3.71
CA LEU A 283 16.33 -1.49 3.73
C LEU A 283 15.79 -2.04 2.40
N LEU A 284 16.69 -2.50 1.52
CA LEU A 284 16.35 -3.03 0.19
C LEU A 284 15.53 -4.33 0.26
N TYR A 285 15.94 -5.24 1.15
CA TYR A 285 15.22 -6.48 1.42
C TYR A 285 15.60 -7.04 2.78
N PHE A 286 14.74 -7.91 3.33
CA PHE A 286 15.05 -8.83 4.42
C PHE A 286 14.41 -10.18 4.12
N LYS A 287 15.19 -11.27 4.23
CA LYS A 287 14.77 -12.63 3.90
C LYS A 287 15.31 -13.62 4.93
N ALA A 288 14.64 -14.76 5.06
CA ALA A 288 15.08 -15.89 5.86
C ALA A 288 14.90 -17.17 5.03
N GLU A 289 15.92 -18.03 5.02
CA GLU A 289 15.95 -19.29 4.27
C GLU A 289 16.38 -20.43 5.19
N TYR A 290 15.65 -21.54 5.15
CA TYR A 290 15.96 -22.71 5.98
C TYR A 290 16.98 -23.61 5.28
N GLU A 291 18.20 -23.62 5.81
CA GLU A 291 19.32 -24.47 5.38
C GLU A 291 19.61 -25.51 6.46
N ARG A 292 18.88 -26.61 6.43
CA ARG A 292 18.89 -27.63 7.49
C ARG A 292 20.29 -27.93 8.06
N PRO A 293 20.50 -27.82 9.40
CA PRO A 293 19.51 -27.57 10.46
C PRO A 293 19.39 -26.09 10.89
N VAL A 294 19.93 -25.14 10.11
CA VAL A 294 20.02 -23.71 10.47
C VAL A 294 19.09 -22.85 9.62
N VAL A 295 18.83 -21.62 10.06
CA VAL A 295 18.17 -20.60 9.22
C VAL A 295 19.16 -19.49 8.92
N VAL A 296 19.33 -19.17 7.65
CA VAL A 296 20.15 -18.05 7.19
C VAL A 296 19.24 -16.86 6.93
N THR A 297 19.46 -15.78 7.66
CA THR A 297 18.81 -14.50 7.38
C THR A 297 19.74 -13.62 6.56
N SER A 298 19.20 -12.85 5.62
CA SER A 298 19.97 -11.91 4.83
C SER A 298 19.20 -10.63 4.54
N TRP A 299 19.91 -9.52 4.56
CA TRP A 299 19.38 -8.21 4.18
C TRP A 299 20.43 -7.37 3.47
N ALA A 300 19.96 -6.33 2.80
CA ALA A 300 20.82 -5.29 2.27
C ALA A 300 20.22 -3.92 2.56
N THR A 301 21.08 -2.96 2.82
CA THR A 301 20.76 -1.53 2.88
C THR A 301 21.30 -0.87 1.63
N ALA A 302 20.56 0.09 1.07
CA ALA A 302 21.06 0.92 -0.03
C ALA A 302 22.05 1.96 0.50
N THR A 303 21.69 2.55 1.64
CA THR A 303 22.43 3.55 2.41
C THR A 303 22.14 3.31 3.89
N GLU A 304 22.95 3.87 4.77
CA GLU A 304 22.70 3.91 6.21
C GLU A 304 23.01 5.32 6.72
N LEU A 305 22.26 5.77 7.71
CA LEU A 305 22.43 7.08 8.32
C LEU A 305 22.42 6.85 9.82
N ASN A 306 23.52 7.19 10.47
CA ASN A 306 23.69 7.07 11.91
C ASN A 306 23.28 5.69 12.44
N ASN A 307 23.32 4.64 11.61
CA ASN A 307 22.89 3.31 12.01
C ASN A 307 23.95 2.73 12.94
N ASP A 308 23.60 2.58 14.21
CA ASP A 308 24.51 1.98 15.19
C ASP A 308 24.54 0.47 14.99
N HIS A 309 23.37 -0.18 14.96
CA HIS A 309 23.26 -1.62 14.78
C HIS A 309 21.88 -2.09 14.33
N PHE A 310 21.85 -3.29 13.72
CA PHE A 310 20.65 -4.09 13.56
C PHE A 310 20.55 -5.10 14.70
N THR A 311 19.39 -5.19 15.33
CA THR A 311 19.02 -6.32 16.18
C THR A 311 18.19 -7.28 15.36
N LEU A 312 18.69 -8.49 15.13
CA LEU A 312 17.91 -9.58 14.58
C LEU A 312 17.09 -10.19 15.71
N GLU A 313 15.77 -10.20 15.55
CA GLU A 313 14.85 -10.77 16.51
C GLU A 313 14.11 -11.97 15.90
N ARG A 314 13.83 -12.99 16.71
CA ARG A 314 13.08 -14.18 16.30
C ARG A 314 11.88 -14.44 17.20
N SER A 315 10.90 -15.18 16.69
CA SER A 315 9.69 -15.54 17.43
C SER A 315 9.15 -16.91 17.01
N SER A 316 8.55 -17.64 17.94
CA SER A 316 7.81 -18.89 17.68
C SER A 316 6.33 -18.66 17.33
N ASN A 317 5.78 -17.49 17.65
CA ASN A 317 4.36 -17.17 17.45
C ASN A 317 4.11 -15.93 16.58
N GLY A 318 5.15 -15.15 16.26
CA GLY A 318 5.05 -13.93 15.47
C GLY A 318 4.56 -12.70 16.26
N GLU A 319 4.41 -12.81 17.58
CA GLU A 319 3.93 -11.74 18.47
C GLU A 319 4.99 -11.35 19.50
N HIS A 320 5.58 -12.34 20.18
CA HIS A 320 6.63 -12.13 21.16
C HIS A 320 7.98 -12.45 20.53
N PHE A 321 8.78 -11.40 20.33
CA PHE A 321 10.10 -11.49 19.72
C PHE A 321 11.18 -11.46 20.80
N GLU A 322 12.14 -12.38 20.69
CA GLU A 322 13.38 -12.37 21.46
C GLU A 322 14.55 -11.94 20.57
N GLU A 323 15.54 -11.28 21.18
CA GLU A 323 16.79 -10.93 20.51
C GLU A 323 17.59 -12.21 20.20
N LEU A 324 17.98 -12.36 18.94
CA LEU A 324 18.84 -13.43 18.47
C LEU A 324 20.29 -12.96 18.35
N ALA A 325 20.50 -11.79 17.74
CA ALA A 325 21.83 -11.23 17.51
C ALA A 325 21.79 -9.70 17.34
N ILE A 326 22.90 -9.05 17.66
CA ILE A 326 23.17 -7.65 17.33
C ILE A 326 24.30 -7.61 16.30
N ILE A 327 24.03 -6.99 15.16
CA ILE A 327 24.92 -6.86 14.03
C ILE A 327 25.27 -5.37 13.89
N PRO A 328 26.54 -4.97 14.06
CA PRO A 328 26.94 -3.58 13.88
C PRO A 328 26.51 -3.04 12.51
N GLY A 329 25.95 -1.83 12.50
CA GLY A 329 25.69 -1.08 11.30
C GLY A 329 26.98 -0.50 10.73
N ALA A 330 26.89 0.05 9.53
CA ALA A 330 27.97 0.78 8.88
C ALA A 330 27.97 2.28 9.24
N GLY A 331 27.19 2.69 10.25
CA GLY A 331 27.07 4.08 10.67
C GLY A 331 26.34 4.91 9.61
N THR A 332 27.06 5.87 9.03
CA THR A 332 26.58 6.68 7.92
C THR A 332 27.35 6.30 6.65
N THR A 333 26.66 5.69 5.70
CA THR A 333 27.24 5.27 4.43
C THR A 333 26.23 5.37 3.29
N ASN A 334 26.72 5.66 2.10
CA ASN A 334 25.93 5.68 0.87
C ASN A 334 26.23 4.47 -0.04
N GLU A 335 27.04 3.53 0.44
CA GLU A 335 27.32 2.28 -0.26
C GLU A 335 26.32 1.21 0.17
N ARG A 336 25.96 0.34 -0.78
CA ARG A 336 25.14 -0.82 -0.48
C ARG A 336 25.91 -1.74 0.47
N ASN A 337 25.34 -2.00 1.64
CA ASN A 337 25.86 -3.00 2.56
C ASN A 337 25.00 -4.25 2.51
N ASN A 338 25.66 -5.40 2.58
CA ASN A 338 24.99 -6.71 2.59
C ASN A 338 25.34 -7.38 3.90
N TYR A 339 24.32 -7.88 4.57
CA TYR A 339 24.42 -8.51 5.88
C TYR A 339 23.76 -9.87 5.84
N PHE A 340 24.24 -10.75 6.71
CA PHE A 340 23.61 -12.02 6.97
C PHE A 340 23.87 -12.44 8.41
N GLU A 341 23.00 -13.27 8.95
CA GLU A 341 23.18 -13.90 10.25
C GLU A 341 22.54 -15.29 10.25
N ILE A 342 23.13 -16.21 11.02
CA ILE A 342 22.75 -17.63 11.04
C ILE A 342 22.12 -17.97 12.40
N ASP A 343 20.82 -18.26 12.40
CA ASP A 343 20.18 -18.94 13.52
C ASP A 343 20.55 -20.43 13.51
N ARG A 344 21.42 -20.84 14.44
CA ARG A 344 21.89 -22.23 14.57
C ARG A 344 20.93 -23.13 15.33
N ALA A 345 19.92 -22.55 16.00
CA ALA A 345 18.95 -23.27 16.80
C ALA A 345 17.57 -22.64 16.60
N PRO A 346 17.04 -22.61 15.35
CA PRO A 346 15.71 -22.08 15.09
C PRO A 346 14.66 -22.95 15.79
N TYR A 347 13.50 -22.38 16.09
CA TYR A 347 12.41 -23.18 16.65
C TYR A 347 11.95 -24.24 15.65
N TYR A 348 11.49 -25.37 16.16
CA TYR A 348 10.85 -26.40 15.34
C TYR A 348 9.50 -25.91 14.80
N GLY A 349 9.15 -26.33 13.58
CA GLY A 349 7.92 -25.88 12.90
C GLY A 349 8.07 -24.50 12.28
N LYS A 350 7.25 -23.52 12.65
CA LYS A 350 7.33 -22.16 12.09
C LYS A 350 8.21 -21.28 12.97
N THR A 351 9.18 -20.59 12.36
CA THR A 351 9.97 -19.55 13.02
C THR A 351 9.83 -18.24 12.25
N TYR A 352 9.60 -17.14 12.98
CA TYR A 352 9.43 -15.79 12.47
C TYR A 352 10.66 -14.95 12.80
N TYR A 353 11.01 -14.02 11.91
CA TYR A 353 12.15 -13.11 12.08
C TYR A 353 11.76 -11.69 11.69
N ARG A 354 12.39 -10.70 12.34
CA ARG A 354 12.36 -9.29 11.94
C ARG A 354 13.69 -8.62 12.28
N LEU A 355 13.99 -7.54 11.59
CA LEU A 355 15.07 -6.63 11.95
C LEU A 355 14.51 -5.46 12.74
N LYS A 356 15.25 -5.06 13.77
CA LYS A 356 15.09 -3.81 14.49
C LYS A 356 16.37 -3.00 14.27
N GLN A 357 16.29 -1.94 13.49
CA GLN A 357 17.38 -0.99 13.30
C GLN A 357 17.39 -0.01 14.48
N THR A 358 18.57 0.23 15.06
CA THR A 358 18.79 1.22 16.12
C THR A 358 19.83 2.23 15.63
N ASP A 359 19.47 3.50 15.60
CA ASP A 359 20.40 4.59 15.25
C ASP A 359 21.21 5.04 16.49
N PHE A 360 22.31 5.77 16.30
CA PHE A 360 23.17 6.27 17.40
C PHE A 360 22.44 7.18 18.40
N ASP A 361 21.32 7.80 17.99
CA ASP A 361 20.46 8.61 18.86
C ASP A 361 19.40 7.78 19.62
N GLY A 362 19.34 6.47 19.38
CA GLY A 362 18.39 5.54 19.96
C GLY A 362 17.07 5.40 19.20
N THR A 363 16.91 6.05 18.05
CA THR A 363 15.73 5.88 17.18
C THR A 363 15.64 4.44 16.68
N ILE A 364 14.42 3.88 16.68
CA ILE A 364 14.17 2.48 16.33
C ILE A 364 13.23 2.38 15.12
N THR A 365 13.61 1.57 14.14
CA THR A 365 12.77 1.21 12.98
C THR A 365 12.72 -0.30 12.79
N TYR A 366 11.54 -0.86 12.48
CA TYR A 366 11.37 -2.31 12.27
C TYR A 366 11.19 -2.65 10.78
N SER A 367 11.73 -3.80 10.36
CA SER A 367 11.41 -4.39 9.06
C SER A 367 10.02 -5.05 9.06
N LYS A 368 9.58 -5.50 7.88
CA LYS A 368 8.52 -6.51 7.79
C LYS A 368 8.96 -7.82 8.47
N ILE A 369 8.00 -8.59 8.98
CA ILE A 369 8.23 -9.94 9.52
C ILE A 369 8.32 -10.94 8.36
N VAL A 370 9.34 -11.79 8.38
CA VAL A 370 9.47 -12.94 7.48
C VAL A 370 9.38 -14.23 8.29
N HIS A 371 9.04 -15.36 7.66
CA HIS A 371 8.95 -16.64 8.36
C HIS A 371 9.44 -17.79 7.49
N VAL A 372 9.88 -18.86 8.14
CA VAL A 372 10.30 -20.11 7.52
C VAL A 372 9.68 -21.31 8.24
N LYS A 373 9.56 -22.43 7.52
CA LYS A 373 9.21 -23.72 8.10
C LYS A 373 10.47 -24.57 8.25
N THR A 374 10.79 -24.97 9.47
CA THR A 374 11.94 -25.80 9.86
C THR A 374 11.53 -27.26 10.09
N ASP A 375 12.45 -28.10 10.55
CA ASP A 375 12.16 -29.48 10.95
C ASP A 375 11.08 -29.51 12.06
N GLU A 376 10.33 -30.61 12.11
CA GLU A 376 9.44 -30.90 13.24
C GLU A 376 10.29 -31.38 14.44
N ASP A 377 9.84 -31.07 15.66
CA ASP A 377 10.57 -31.42 16.88
C ASP A 377 10.72 -32.95 17.00
N PRO A 378 11.96 -33.50 16.97
CA PRO A 378 12.19 -34.95 17.04
C PRO A 378 11.78 -35.53 18.41
N SER A 379 11.65 -34.71 19.44
CA SER A 379 11.13 -35.09 20.76
C SER A 379 9.60 -35.17 20.80
N VAL A 380 8.90 -34.79 19.73
CA VAL A 380 7.45 -34.86 19.59
C VAL A 380 7.10 -36.07 18.71
N VAL A 381 6.96 -37.22 19.37
CA VAL A 381 6.65 -38.49 18.70
C VAL A 381 5.20 -38.85 18.95
N LEU A 382 4.35 -38.68 17.93
CA LEU A 382 3.04 -39.32 17.93
C LEU A 382 3.25 -40.84 17.86
N THR A 383 2.68 -41.55 18.83
CA THR A 383 2.71 -43.01 18.94
C THR A 383 1.30 -43.58 18.91
N VAL A 384 1.19 -44.83 18.45
CA VAL A 384 -0.02 -45.64 18.56
C VAL A 384 0.31 -46.87 19.40
N TYR A 385 -0.44 -47.12 20.46
CA TYR A 385 -0.18 -48.19 21.40
C TYR A 385 -1.47 -48.93 21.87
N PRO A 386 -1.34 -50.19 22.33
CA PRO A 386 -0.15 -51.03 22.21
C PRO A 386 0.13 -51.40 20.74
N ASN A 387 1.40 -51.62 20.41
CA ASN A 387 1.84 -52.13 19.11
C ASN A 387 2.91 -53.21 19.37
N PRO A 388 2.59 -54.52 19.22
CA PRO A 388 1.39 -55.06 18.57
C PRO A 388 0.06 -54.84 19.31
N ASN A 389 -1.03 -54.72 18.55
CA ASN A 389 -2.40 -54.44 19.00
C ASN A 389 -3.33 -55.67 18.83
N LYS A 390 -4.49 -55.66 19.48
CA LYS A 390 -5.55 -56.70 19.33
C LYS A 390 -6.56 -56.42 18.21
N GLY A 391 -6.36 -55.36 17.43
CA GLY A 391 -7.11 -55.05 16.23
C GLY A 391 -8.46 -54.39 16.46
N LYS A 392 -8.78 -53.90 17.67
CA LYS A 392 -10.11 -53.31 17.98
C LYS A 392 -10.06 -51.90 18.57
N VAL A 393 -9.09 -51.59 19.43
CA VAL A 393 -8.94 -50.29 20.09
C VAL A 393 -7.53 -49.75 19.86
N LEU A 394 -7.43 -48.49 19.44
CA LEU A 394 -6.19 -47.77 19.22
C LEU A 394 -6.06 -46.63 20.22
N ASN A 395 -4.91 -46.51 20.88
CA ASN A 395 -4.59 -45.35 21.71
C ASN A 395 -3.51 -44.52 21.02
N PHE A 396 -3.71 -43.21 20.97
CA PHE A 396 -2.82 -42.22 20.38
C PHE A 396 -2.26 -41.33 21.48
N SER A 397 -0.95 -41.10 21.50
CA SER A 397 -0.30 -40.17 22.43
C SER A 397 0.84 -39.42 21.76
N LEU A 398 0.97 -38.14 22.09
CA LEU A 398 2.04 -37.25 21.61
C LEU A 398 3.09 -37.04 22.71
N ASN A 399 3.76 -38.12 23.14
CA ASN A 399 4.70 -38.09 24.27
C ASN A 399 4.15 -37.37 25.51
N SER A 400 2.89 -37.67 25.86
CA SER A 400 2.16 -37.05 26.98
C SER A 400 2.01 -35.51 26.90
N LYS A 401 2.22 -34.89 25.73
CA LYS A 401 1.84 -33.50 25.46
C LYS A 401 0.42 -33.42 24.89
N PRO A 402 -0.36 -32.37 25.21
CA PRO A 402 -1.66 -32.14 24.60
C PRO A 402 -1.57 -32.00 23.06
N PHE A 403 -2.49 -32.63 22.34
CA PHE A 403 -2.62 -32.53 20.89
C PHE A 403 -4.09 -32.61 20.46
N GLN A 404 -4.40 -32.11 19.27
CA GLN A 404 -5.72 -32.25 18.66
C GLN A 404 -5.66 -33.29 17.57
N LEU A 405 -6.49 -34.33 17.66
CA LEU A 405 -6.64 -35.35 16.63
C LEU A 405 -7.85 -35.01 15.76
N HIS A 406 -7.64 -34.83 14.46
CA HIS A 406 -8.69 -34.48 13.50
C HIS A 406 -9.22 -35.69 12.74
N SER A 407 -8.36 -36.61 12.33
CA SER A 407 -8.78 -37.86 11.68
C SER A 407 -7.68 -38.91 11.65
N PHE A 408 -8.07 -40.15 11.41
CA PHE A 408 -7.14 -41.20 11.00
C PHE A 408 -7.74 -42.15 9.98
N ASP A 409 -6.88 -42.70 9.13
CA ASP A 409 -7.19 -43.73 8.14
C ASP A 409 -6.26 -44.94 8.34
N ILE A 410 -6.80 -46.15 8.20
CA ILE A 410 -6.02 -47.40 8.28
C ILE A 410 -5.99 -48.08 6.92
N PHE A 411 -4.79 -48.45 6.48
CA PHE A 411 -4.54 -49.13 5.21
C PHE A 411 -3.87 -50.48 5.43
N ASN A 412 -4.19 -51.45 4.57
CA ASN A 412 -3.39 -52.68 4.47
C ASN A 412 -2.13 -52.47 3.62
N GLN A 413 -1.29 -53.50 3.52
CA GLN A 413 -0.06 -53.49 2.71
C GLN A 413 -0.26 -53.27 1.20
N HIS A 414 -1.50 -53.36 0.70
CA HIS A 414 -1.86 -53.10 -0.69
C HIS A 414 -2.47 -51.69 -0.88
N GLY A 415 -2.47 -50.85 0.17
CA GLY A 415 -3.01 -49.48 0.12
C GLY A 415 -4.53 -49.40 0.19
N VAL A 416 -5.23 -50.50 0.46
CA VAL A 416 -6.69 -50.50 0.61
C VAL A 416 -7.06 -49.94 1.98
N THR A 417 -7.89 -48.90 2.00
CA THR A 417 -8.46 -48.32 3.23
C THR A 417 -9.43 -49.29 3.89
N LEU A 418 -9.17 -49.64 5.14
CA LEU A 418 -9.99 -50.54 5.96
C LEU A 418 -10.82 -49.79 7.01
N GLU A 419 -10.34 -48.63 7.46
CA GLU A 419 -11.04 -47.77 8.41
C GLU A 419 -10.74 -46.31 8.07
N SER A 420 -11.73 -45.44 8.28
CA SER A 420 -11.58 -43.99 8.25
C SER A 420 -12.50 -43.37 9.29
N GLN A 421 -11.94 -42.49 10.13
CA GLN A 421 -12.67 -41.77 11.18
C GLN A 421 -12.27 -40.30 11.19
N VAL A 422 -13.28 -39.43 11.18
CA VAL A 422 -13.14 -38.00 11.47
C VAL A 422 -13.47 -37.80 12.94
N ILE A 423 -12.62 -37.05 13.62
CA ILE A 423 -12.64 -36.84 15.07
C ILE A 423 -12.74 -35.35 15.34
N GLN A 424 -13.66 -34.98 16.21
CA GLN A 424 -13.71 -33.64 16.79
C GLN A 424 -13.22 -33.72 18.22
N SER A 425 -11.89 -33.74 18.39
CA SER A 425 -11.26 -33.72 19.72
C SER A 425 -10.84 -32.30 20.08
N ALA A 426 -11.06 -31.92 21.35
CA ALA A 426 -10.32 -30.81 21.95
C ALA A 426 -8.86 -31.26 22.19
N SER A 427 -7.98 -30.35 22.61
CA SER A 427 -6.60 -30.72 22.96
C SER A 427 -6.58 -31.75 24.10
N VAL A 428 -6.09 -32.96 23.83
CA VAL A 428 -6.04 -34.11 24.75
C VAL A 428 -4.62 -34.65 24.88
N VAL A 429 -4.28 -35.25 26.02
CA VAL A 429 -2.97 -35.88 26.25
C VAL A 429 -2.91 -37.29 25.64
N ASP A 430 -3.98 -38.06 25.80
CA ASP A 430 -4.17 -39.37 25.20
C ASP A 430 -5.56 -39.44 24.56
N PHE A 431 -5.67 -40.11 23.42
CA PHE A 431 -6.94 -40.33 22.73
C PHE A 431 -7.14 -41.82 22.43
N SER A 432 -8.29 -42.37 22.78
CA SER A 432 -8.66 -43.77 22.49
C SER A 432 -9.77 -43.82 21.44
N ALA A 433 -9.55 -44.59 20.37
CA ALA A 433 -10.51 -44.81 19.30
C ALA A 433 -10.86 -46.31 19.18
N GLU A 434 -12.14 -46.63 19.08
CA GLU A 434 -12.61 -47.97 18.77
C GLU A 434 -12.88 -48.11 17.26
N LEU A 435 -12.39 -49.18 16.65
CA LEU A 435 -12.57 -49.47 15.23
C LEU A 435 -13.96 -50.05 14.96
N LYS A 436 -14.57 -49.70 13.82
CA LYS A 436 -15.89 -50.23 13.44
C LYS A 436 -15.87 -51.76 13.34
N SER A 437 -14.81 -52.30 12.76
CA SER A 437 -14.57 -53.74 12.62
C SER A 437 -13.20 -54.12 13.16
N SER A 438 -13.08 -55.30 13.76
CA SER A 438 -11.78 -55.81 14.21
C SER A 438 -10.88 -56.10 13.01
N LEU A 439 -9.63 -55.63 13.06
CA LEU A 439 -8.61 -55.94 12.07
C LEU A 439 -8.09 -57.37 12.28
N PRO A 440 -7.96 -58.17 11.21
CA PRO A 440 -7.26 -59.46 11.26
C PRO A 440 -5.78 -59.34 11.66
N GLN A 441 -5.15 -60.47 11.96
CA GLN A 441 -3.70 -60.51 12.17
C GLN A 441 -2.97 -60.05 10.91
N GLY A 442 -2.05 -59.10 11.05
CA GLY A 442 -1.35 -58.52 9.91
C GLY A 442 -0.61 -57.21 10.20
N ILE A 443 -0.03 -56.64 9.15
CA ILE A 443 0.65 -55.35 9.17
C ILE A 443 -0.24 -54.32 8.47
N TYR A 444 -0.42 -53.18 9.14
CA TYR A 444 -1.22 -52.05 8.67
C TYR A 444 -0.44 -50.75 8.79
N PHE A 445 -0.88 -49.74 8.06
CA PHE A 445 -0.39 -48.36 8.15
C PHE A 445 -1.53 -47.45 8.58
N ILE A 446 -1.28 -46.60 9.56
CA ILE A 446 -2.25 -45.62 10.06
C ILE A 446 -1.76 -44.24 9.62
N LYS A 447 -2.51 -43.55 8.78
CA LYS A 447 -2.28 -42.14 8.46
C LYS A 447 -3.12 -41.30 9.41
N ILE A 448 -2.47 -40.37 10.09
CA ILE A 448 -3.06 -39.62 11.20
C ILE A 448 -2.94 -38.13 10.90
N HIS A 449 -4.05 -37.42 10.97
CA HIS A 449 -4.13 -35.97 10.87
C HIS A 449 -4.32 -35.39 12.28
N TYR A 450 -3.32 -34.66 12.77
CA TYR A 450 -3.33 -34.10 14.12
C TYR A 450 -2.67 -32.72 14.11
N ASN A 451 -3.25 -31.78 14.87
CA ASN A 451 -2.97 -30.35 14.70
C ASN A 451 -2.99 -30.01 13.20
N ASP A 452 -1.97 -29.35 12.66
CA ASP A 452 -1.86 -29.08 11.21
C ASP A 452 -0.88 -30.03 10.49
N THR A 453 -0.65 -31.22 11.03
CA THR A 453 0.36 -32.19 10.54
C THR A 453 -0.25 -33.54 10.18
N VAL A 454 0.40 -34.23 9.25
CA VAL A 454 0.05 -35.60 8.85
C VAL A 454 1.22 -36.54 9.14
N LYS A 455 0.95 -37.67 9.81
CA LYS A 455 1.97 -38.70 10.09
C LYS A 455 1.43 -40.09 9.78
N THR A 456 2.28 -40.94 9.21
CA THR A 456 1.95 -42.35 8.98
C THR A 456 2.74 -43.24 9.93
N LEU A 457 2.06 -44.14 10.63
CA LEU A 457 2.65 -45.08 11.59
C LEU A 457 2.34 -46.52 11.19
N LYS A 458 3.26 -47.44 11.48
CA LYS A 458 3.05 -48.89 11.29
C LYS A 458 2.31 -49.47 12.50
N LEU A 459 1.26 -50.24 12.25
CA LEU A 459 0.53 -51.02 13.25
C LEU A 459 0.69 -52.51 12.96
N ILE A 460 1.03 -53.30 13.97
CA ILE A 460 1.06 -54.76 13.92
C ILE A 460 -0.13 -55.27 14.73
N VAL A 461 -0.95 -56.15 14.16
CA VAL A 461 -2.09 -56.78 14.85
C VAL A 461 -1.79 -58.27 15.06
N ASN A 462 -1.93 -58.74 16.30
CA ASN A 462 -1.56 -60.10 16.74
C ASN A 462 -2.71 -60.90 17.36
#